data_AF-A0A9Q5G9X7-F1
#
_entry.id   AF-A0A9Q5G9X7-F1
#
_cell.length_a   1.000
_cell.length_b   1.000
_cell.length_c   1.000
_cell.angle_alpha   90.00
_cell.angle_beta   90.00
_cell.angle_gamma   90.00
#
_symmetry.space_group_name_H-M   'P 1'
#
loop_
_entity.id
_entity.type
_entity.pdbx_description
1 polymer ?
#
loop_
_entity_poly.entity_id
_entity_poly.type
_entity_poly.pdbx_seq_one_letter_code
_entity_poly.pdbx_strand_id
1 'polypeptide(L)' 'MDLTHRQFKDMQTLIRFLKQERAQVASFADFRARLRNYGYCIRCDEGEHFVHALPTLQKVCPVPQDLFG' A
#
# COMPACT_ATOMS: atom_id res chain seq x y z
N MET A 1 9.74 -12.78 22.02
CA MET A 1 10.12 -11.61 21.19
C MET A 1 9.33 -11.63 19.90
N ASP A 2 8.20 -10.94 20.00
CA ASP A 2 7.12 -10.59 19.07
C ASP A 2 7.50 -9.98 17.70
N LEU A 3 8.37 -10.62 16.92
CA LEU A 3 8.62 -10.19 15.54
C LEU A 3 7.33 -10.20 14.70
N THR A 4 6.48 -11.21 14.89
CA THR A 4 5.21 -11.36 14.16
C THR A 4 4.17 -10.30 14.53
N HIS A 5 4.03 -9.96 15.81
CA HIS A 5 3.06 -8.94 16.25
C HIS A 5 3.48 -7.52 15.82
N ARG A 6 4.78 -7.22 15.81
CA ARG A 6 5.25 -5.90 15.34
C ARG A 6 4.98 -5.72 13.84
N GLN A 7 5.34 -6.71 13.03
CA GLN A 7 5.07 -6.67 11.59
C GLN A 7 3.57 -6.59 11.27
N PHE A 8 2.73 -7.30 12.03
CA PHE A 8 1.28 -7.23 11.85
C PHE A 8 0.72 -5.83 12.17
N LYS A 9 1.21 -5.18 13.23
CA LYS A 9 0.82 -3.82 13.61
C LYS A 9 1.27 -2.77 12.58
N ASP A 10 2.49 -2.92 12.05
CA ASP A 10 3.02 -2.07 10.99
C ASP A 10 2.20 -2.21 9.70
N MET A 11 1.82 -3.44 9.35
CA MET A 11 0.95 -3.72 8.20
C MET A 11 -0.45 -3.11 8.35
N GLN A 12 -1.10 -3.24 9.51
CA GLN A 12 -2.40 -2.61 9.75
C GLN A 12 -2.33 -1.08 9.65
N THR A 13 -1.25 -0.49 10.17
CA THR A 13 -1.02 0.95 10.09
C THR A 13 -0.90 1.40 8.64
N LEU A 14 -0.14 0.65 7.82
CA LEU A 14 0.01 0.93 6.40
C LEU A 14 -1.31 0.78 5.65
N ILE A 15 -2.10 -0.27 5.90
CA ILE A 15 -3.42 -0.44 5.28
C ILE A 15 -4.35 0.73 5.62
N ARG A 16 -4.34 1.19 6.89
CA ARG A 16 -5.13 2.35 7.30
C ARG A 16 -4.71 3.61 6.56
N PHE A 17 -3.40 3.83 6.43
CA PHE A 17 -2.85 4.93 5.65
C PHE A 17 -3.30 4.88 4.18
N LEU A 18 -3.19 3.73 3.52
CA LEU A 18 -3.63 3.55 2.14
C LEU A 18 -5.13 3.87 1.96
N LYS A 19 -5.98 3.42 2.89
CA LYS A 19 -7.42 3.74 2.89
C LYS A 19 -7.67 5.24 3.06
N GLN A 20 -6.96 5.91 3.96
CA GLN A 20 -7.08 7.34 4.18
C GLN A 20 -6.66 8.15 2.96
N GLU A 21 -5.54 7.79 2.32
CA GLU A 21 -5.07 8.47 1.12
C GLU A 21 -5.99 8.24 -0.08
N ARG A 22 -6.52 7.01 -0.24
CA ARG A 22 -7.49 6.68 -1.29
C ARG A 22 -8.80 7.45 -1.14
N ALA A 23 -9.28 7.66 0.08
CA ALA A 23 -10.50 8.41 0.35
C ALA A 23 -10.37 9.92 0.07
N GLN A 24 -9.14 10.45 0.06
CA GLN A 24 -8.87 11.87 -0.22
C GLN A 24 -8.77 12.21 -1.71
N VAL A 25 -8.77 11.20 -2.60
CA VAL A 25 -8.55 11.40 -4.03
C VAL A 25 -9.70 10.84 -4.84
N ALA A 26 -10.07 11.56 -5.90
CA ALA A 26 -11.18 11.17 -6.77
C ALA A 26 -10.81 10.01 -7.71
N SER A 27 -9.55 9.91 -8.13
CA SER A 27 -9.10 8.92 -9.10
C SER A 27 -8.00 8.01 -8.58
N PHE A 28 -7.94 6.79 -9.11
CA PHE A 28 -6.85 5.84 -8.83
C PHE A 28 -5.50 6.32 -9.41
N ALA A 29 -5.51 7.17 -10.43
CA ALA A 29 -4.30 7.79 -10.97
C ALA A 29 -3.69 8.75 -9.95
N ASP A 30 -4.51 9.62 -9.34
CA ASP A 30 -4.06 10.54 -8.28
C ASP A 30 -3.57 9.78 -7.06
N PHE A 31 -4.25 8.71 -6.69
CA PHE A 31 -3.81 7.83 -5.61
C PHE A 31 -2.41 7.29 -5.86
N ARG A 32 -2.15 6.73 -7.05
CA ARG A 32 -0.82 6.23 -7.43
C ARG A 32 0.25 7.32 -7.44
N ALA A 33 -0.11 8.53 -7.90
CA ALA A 33 0.80 9.67 -7.87
C ALA A 33 1.18 10.06 -6.42
N ARG A 34 0.21 10.12 -5.50
CA ARG A 34 0.48 10.37 -4.08
C ARG A 34 1.35 9.29 -3.46
N LEU A 35 1.05 8.01 -3.71
CA LEU A 35 1.89 6.90 -3.23
C LEU A 35 3.33 7.02 -3.71
N ARG A 36 3.54 7.42 -4.97
CA ARG A 36 4.88 7.63 -5.52
C ARG A 36 5.64 8.73 -4.78
N ASN A 37 4.95 9.80 -4.39
CA ASN A 37 5.55 10.89 -3.59
C ASN A 37 5.97 10.43 -2.19
N TYR A 38 5.29 9.42 -1.63
CA TYR A 38 5.68 8.78 -0.37
C TYR A 38 6.75 7.68 -0.55
N GLY A 39 7.25 7.47 -1.76
CA GLY A 39 8.22 6.41 -2.05
C GLY A 39 7.59 5.02 -2.14
N TYR A 40 6.31 4.91 -2.52
CA TYR A 40 5.63 3.63 -2.71
C TYR A 40 5.04 3.51 -4.12
N CYS A 41 4.83 2.28 -4.58
CA CYS A 41 4.04 2.00 -5.78
C CYS A 41 3.19 0.75 -5.62
N ILE A 42 2.07 0.68 -6.33
CA ILE A 42 1.23 -0.52 -6.40
C ILE A 42 1.58 -1.31 -7.65
N ARG A 43 1.79 -2.62 -7.49
CA ARG A 43 2.03 -3.57 -8.59
C ARG A 43 1.11 -4.77 -8.44
N CYS A 44 0.79 -5.40 -9.57
CA CYS A 44 0.10 -6.69 -9.61
C CYS A 44 1.14 -7.79 -9.72
N ASP A 45 1.19 -8.68 -8.73
CA ASP A 45 2.01 -9.88 -8.73
C ASP A 45 1.07 -11.09 -8.66
N GLU A 46 1.12 -11.97 -9.66
CA GLU A 46 0.38 -13.24 -9.66
C GLU A 46 -1.14 -13.13 -9.43
N GLY A 47 -1.74 -12.00 -9.85
CA GLY A 47 -3.18 -11.75 -9.72
C GLY A 47 -3.58 -10.98 -8.47
N GLU A 48 -2.62 -10.68 -7.58
CA GLU A 48 -2.85 -9.87 -6.38
C GLU A 48 -2.08 -8.56 -6.44
N HIS A 49 -2.66 -7.50 -5.88
CA HIS A 49 -2.00 -6.21 -5.84
C HIS A 49 -1.20 -6.03 -4.55
N PHE A 50 0.04 -5.57 -4.66
CA PHE A 50 0.93 -5.29 -3.54
C PHE A 50 1.47 -3.87 -3.59
N VAL A 51 1.71 -3.30 -2.41
CA VAL A 51 2.53 -2.10 -2.26
C VAL A 51 3.99 -2.51 -2.23
N HIS A 52 4.79 -1.82 -3.03
CA HIS A 52 6.24 -1.95 -3.05
C HIS A 52 6.88 -0.63 -2.62
N ALA A 53 7.94 -0.70 -1.83
CA ALA A 53 8.77 0.45 -1.51
C ALA A 53 9.69 0.80 -2.69
N LEU A 54 9.83 2.08 -3.00
CA LEU A 54 10.77 2.59 -3.98
C LEU A 54 12.04 3.13 -3.28
N PRO A 55 13.21 3.02 -3.93
CA PRO A 55 13.45 2.46 -5.26
C PRO A 55 13.66 0.94 -5.27
N THR A 56 13.74 0.28 -4.11
CA THR A 56 14.15 -1.13 -3.97
C THR A 56 13.15 -2.14 -4.53
N LEU A 57 11.90 -1.73 -4.75
CA LEU A 57 10.76 -2.56 -5.13
C LEU A 57 10.49 -3.70 -4.14
N GLN A 58 10.89 -3.53 -2.87
CA GLN A 58 10.58 -4.50 -1.83
C GLN A 58 9.07 -4.57 -1.61
N LYS A 59 8.51 -5.79 -1.68
CA LYS A 59 7.10 -6.06 -1.36
C LYS A 59 6.84 -5.77 0.11
N VAL A 60 5.90 -4.87 0.39
CA VAL A 60 5.61 -4.39 1.75
C VAL A 60 4.33 -5.01 2.29
N CYS A 61 3.22 -4.82 1.58
CA CYS A 61 1.93 -5.38 1.99
C CYS A 61 0.98 -5.59 0.81
N PRO A 62 0.03 -6.53 0.90
CA PRO A 62 -1.07 -6.63 -0.05
C PRO A 62 -1.94 -5.37 0.02
N VAL A 63 -2.50 -4.99 -1.12
CA VAL A 63 -3.43 -3.87 -1.30
C VAL A 63 -4.85 -4.44 -1.21
N PRO A 64 -5.68 -3.99 -0.25
CA PRO A 64 -7.09 -4.37 -0.19
C PRO A 64 -7.81 -4.05 -1.50
N GLN A 65 -8.64 -4.98 -1.98
CA GLN A 65 -9.42 -4.78 -3.21
C GLN A 65 -10.36 -3.57 -3.15
N ASP A 66 -10.83 -3.21 -1.96
CA ASP A 66 -11.68 -2.02 -1.74
C ASP A 66 -11.03 -0.70 -2.17
N LEU A 67 -9.69 -0.66 -2.33
CA LEU A 67 -8.97 0.54 -2.76
C LEU A 67 -9.04 0.79 -4.27
N PHE A 68 -9.51 -0.20 -5.05
CA PHE A 68 -9.63 -0.12 -6.50
C PHE A 68 -11.03 0.29 -6.99
N GLY A 69 -12.03 0.29 -6.10
CA GLY A 69 -13.39 0.75 -6.36
C GLY A 69 -13.51 2.27 -6.49
#